data_AF-A0A6N7ZI08-F1
#
_entry.id   AF-A0A6N7ZI08-F1
#
_cell.length_a   1.000
_cell.length_b   1.000
_cell.length_c   1.000
_cell.angle_alpha   90.00
_cell.angle_beta   90.00
_cell.angle_gamma   90.00
#
_symmetry.space_group_name_H-M   'P 1'
#
loop_
_entity.id
_entity.type
_entity.pdbx_description
1 polymer ?
#
loop_
_entity_poly.entity_id
_entity_poly.type
_entity_poly.pdbx_seq_one_letter_code
_entity_poly.pdbx_strand_id
1 'polypeptide(L)'
;MSLRDVLGALRITDVARLGPARGLPAPPPAGAYVPDADPRHALDLARRAGHPEQRVEALARTLRALDPAARRAVVDPLGRLAPSGGHDDAPRVRALELGGARARQTDGTTCCSAVLGLLAAAGDPVLALWLTTGLRPGGTTPPRSTLAQSTARFRALQQAVKRRTNARSLGPLPWPAALGTPPWGAARVARHADVRFVERTVAGGEDADGGPVLRAALVAAARGVPVPLFTGGDLAHGIATAVPRHVVLLTRADPQARRCTVYEPSSGTLHDLPAAALHEAVRVPVARRALGGWPHVCWALLPAGRAGESARPDAGWA
;
A
#
# COMPACT_ATOMS: atom_id res chain seq x y z
N MET A 1 16.75 0.66 -34.37
CA MET A 1 15.99 -0.04 -33.32
C MET A 1 15.35 -1.27 -33.97
N SER A 2 15.67 -2.48 -33.54
CA SER A 2 15.15 -3.71 -34.18
C SER A 2 13.73 -4.02 -33.71
N LEU A 3 12.90 -4.64 -34.57
CA LEU A 3 11.55 -5.07 -34.21
C LEU A 3 11.55 -6.01 -32.99
N ARG A 4 12.65 -6.78 -32.80
CA ARG A 4 12.88 -7.61 -31.61
C ARG A 4 13.08 -6.79 -30.33
N ASP A 5 13.73 -5.64 -30.41
CA ASP A 5 13.97 -4.77 -29.25
C ASP A 5 12.66 -4.11 -28.79
N VAL A 6 11.83 -3.69 -29.75
CA VAL A 6 10.50 -3.11 -29.50
C VAL A 6 9.57 -4.13 -28.87
N LEU A 7 9.53 -5.36 -29.41
CA LEU A 7 8.70 -6.44 -28.86
C LEU A 7 9.21 -6.94 -27.49
N GLY A 8 10.52 -6.88 -27.25
CA GLY A 8 11.13 -7.28 -25.98
C GLY A 8 10.84 -6.31 -24.83
N ALA A 9 10.67 -5.02 -25.13
CA ALA A 9 10.32 -3.98 -24.14
C ALA A 9 8.83 -3.96 -23.76
N LEU A 10 7.98 -4.71 -24.46
CA LEU A 10 6.54 -4.75 -24.19
C LEU A 10 6.24 -5.44 -22.85
N ARG A 11 5.24 -4.90 -22.15
CA ARG A 11 4.65 -5.49 -20.93
C ARG A 11 3.30 -6.11 -21.27
N ILE A 12 2.84 -7.09 -20.50
CA ILE A 12 1.45 -7.60 -20.62
C ILE A 12 0.43 -6.48 -20.42
N THR A 13 0.76 -5.45 -19.62
CA THR A 13 -0.08 -4.26 -19.45
C THR A 13 -0.25 -3.44 -20.72
N ASP A 14 0.71 -3.47 -21.64
CA ASP A 14 0.62 -2.78 -22.91
C ASP A 14 -0.36 -3.48 -23.85
N VAL A 15 -0.48 -4.82 -23.75
CA VAL A 15 -1.52 -5.60 -24.43
C VAL A 15 -2.89 -5.43 -23.75
N ALA A 16 -2.93 -5.29 -22.42
CA ALA A 16 -4.17 -5.05 -21.68
C ALA A 16 -4.84 -3.69 -22.01
N ARG A 17 -4.13 -2.77 -22.68
CA ARG A 17 -4.70 -1.51 -23.22
C ARG A 17 -5.61 -1.72 -24.44
N LEU A 18 -5.60 -2.90 -25.05
CA LEU A 18 -6.55 -3.23 -26.12
C LEU A 18 -7.98 -3.44 -25.58
N GLY A 19 -8.15 -3.52 -24.25
CA GLY A 19 -9.45 -3.44 -23.60
C GLY A 19 -9.96 -1.99 -23.46
N PRO A 20 -11.25 -1.80 -23.14
CA PRO A 20 -11.83 -0.46 -23.01
C PRO A 20 -11.08 0.40 -21.97
N ALA A 21 -10.77 1.64 -22.34
CA ALA A 21 -10.07 2.59 -21.48
C ALA A 21 -10.88 2.83 -20.19
N ARG A 22 -10.28 2.50 -19.03
CA ARG A 22 -10.89 2.76 -17.72
C ARG A 22 -10.38 4.10 -17.19
N GLY A 23 -11.29 5.06 -17.05
CA GLY A 23 -10.98 6.40 -16.54
C GLY A 23 -10.31 6.38 -15.17
N LEU A 24 -9.52 7.41 -14.88
CA LEU A 24 -8.90 7.60 -13.57
C LEU A 24 -9.96 8.05 -12.56
N PRO A 25 -9.98 7.48 -11.35
CA PRO A 25 -10.86 7.97 -10.30
C PRO A 25 -10.43 9.37 -9.83
N ALA A 26 -11.40 10.12 -9.29
CA ALA A 26 -11.10 11.38 -8.62
C ALA A 26 -10.16 11.16 -7.42
N PRO A 27 -9.21 12.07 -7.18
CA PRO A 27 -8.30 11.94 -6.05
C PRO A 27 -9.04 12.09 -4.71
N PRO A 28 -8.57 11.45 -3.62
CA PRO A 28 -9.19 11.58 -2.30
C PRO A 28 -9.14 13.04 -1.82
N PRO A 29 -10.03 13.48 -0.91
CA PRO A 29 -10.00 14.84 -0.37
C PRO A 29 -8.66 15.13 0.33
N ALA A 30 -8.15 16.35 0.16
CA ALA A 30 -6.89 16.76 0.76
C ALA A 30 -6.97 16.79 2.30
N GLY A 31 -5.87 16.44 2.98
CA GLY A 31 -5.73 16.51 4.43
C GLY A 31 -6.50 15.46 5.24
N ALA A 32 -7.51 14.80 4.67
CA ALA A 32 -8.41 13.92 5.43
C ALA A 32 -7.74 12.64 5.99
N TYR A 33 -6.64 12.19 5.40
CA TYR A 33 -5.97 10.93 5.75
C TYR A 33 -4.49 11.13 6.09
N VAL A 34 -4.05 12.38 6.14
CA VAL A 34 -2.67 12.71 6.50
C VAL A 34 -2.54 12.47 8.00
N PRO A 35 -1.63 11.59 8.45
CA PRO A 35 -1.48 11.34 9.87
C PRO A 35 -0.99 12.61 10.55
N ASP A 36 -1.51 12.85 11.74
CA ASP A 36 -0.98 13.81 12.69
C ASP A 36 -0.58 13.09 13.98
N ALA A 37 0.11 13.78 14.87
CA ALA A 37 0.45 13.24 16.18
C ALA A 37 -0.74 13.24 17.15
N ASP A 38 -1.91 13.76 16.76
CA ASP A 38 -3.08 13.90 17.59
C ASP A 38 -3.88 12.57 17.62
N PRO A 39 -4.05 11.94 18.80
CA PRO A 39 -4.89 10.75 18.92
C PRO A 39 -6.32 10.93 18.39
N ARG A 40 -6.85 12.16 18.33
CA ARG A 40 -8.18 12.44 17.77
C ARG A 40 -8.30 12.03 16.31
N HIS A 41 -7.25 12.21 15.51
CA HIS A 41 -7.24 11.76 14.12
C HIS A 41 -7.36 10.23 14.02
N ALA A 42 -6.64 9.50 14.88
CA ALA A 42 -6.76 8.05 14.95
C ALA A 42 -8.19 7.59 15.36
N LEU A 43 -8.86 8.32 16.26
CA LEU A 43 -10.25 8.03 16.61
C LEU A 43 -11.21 8.29 15.44
N ASP A 44 -10.99 9.33 14.65
CA ASP A 44 -11.76 9.60 13.42
C ASP A 44 -11.57 8.47 12.39
N LEU A 45 -10.33 8.02 12.16
CA LEU A 45 -10.05 6.87 11.30
C LEU A 45 -10.77 5.60 11.79
N ALA A 46 -10.80 5.36 13.10
CA ALA A 46 -11.53 4.21 13.65
C ALA A 46 -13.05 4.28 13.39
N ARG A 47 -13.66 5.47 13.48
CA ARG A 47 -15.07 5.68 13.12
C ARG A 47 -15.31 5.44 11.63
N ARG A 48 -14.46 6.00 10.77
CA ARG A 48 -14.53 5.83 9.31
C ARG A 48 -14.28 4.38 8.87
N ALA A 49 -13.47 3.63 9.61
CA ALA A 49 -13.31 2.19 9.43
C ALA A 49 -14.56 1.38 9.85
N GLY A 50 -15.60 2.04 10.38
CA GLY A 50 -16.90 1.44 10.72
C GLY A 50 -16.95 0.83 12.13
N HIS A 51 -16.07 1.23 13.05
CA HIS A 51 -16.17 0.77 14.44
C HIS A 51 -17.30 1.46 15.21
N PRO A 52 -18.05 0.73 16.07
CA PRO A 52 -19.07 1.33 16.90
C PRO A 52 -18.45 2.27 17.95
N GLU A 53 -19.18 3.31 18.36
CA GLU A 53 -18.65 4.36 19.25
C GLU A 53 -18.08 3.81 20.56
N GLN A 54 -18.74 2.82 21.17
CA GLN A 54 -18.23 2.12 22.37
C GLN A 54 -16.80 1.58 22.18
N ARG A 55 -16.48 1.07 20.98
CA ARG A 55 -15.13 0.57 20.65
C ARG A 55 -14.14 1.72 20.45
N VAL A 56 -14.59 2.85 19.90
CA VAL A 56 -13.77 4.05 19.70
C VAL A 56 -13.43 4.69 21.05
N GLU A 57 -14.39 4.77 21.97
CA GLU A 57 -14.16 5.24 23.35
C GLU A 57 -13.20 4.32 24.11
N ALA A 58 -13.34 3.00 23.94
CA ALA A 58 -12.42 2.03 24.50
C ALA A 58 -11.00 2.20 23.92
N LEU A 59 -10.88 2.46 22.61
CA LEU A 59 -9.61 2.73 21.96
C LEU A 59 -8.98 4.02 22.52
N ALA A 60 -9.76 5.08 22.70
CA ALA A 60 -9.28 6.34 23.28
C ALA A 60 -8.69 6.15 24.68
N ARG A 61 -9.35 5.35 25.54
CA ARG A 61 -8.83 4.99 26.86
C ARG A 61 -7.54 4.18 26.76
N THR A 62 -7.50 3.16 25.90
CA THR A 62 -6.30 2.34 25.71
C THR A 62 -5.12 3.19 25.21
N LEU A 63 -5.32 4.05 24.20
CA LEU A 63 -4.26 4.91 23.66
C LEU A 63 -3.66 5.86 24.71
N ARG A 64 -4.46 6.35 25.66
CA ARG A 64 -3.97 7.19 26.78
C ARG A 64 -3.10 6.41 27.78
N ALA A 65 -3.35 5.11 27.93
CA ALA A 65 -2.63 4.25 28.86
C ALA A 65 -1.36 3.62 28.26
N LEU A 66 -1.18 3.69 26.93
CA LEU A 66 0.02 3.19 26.27
C LEU A 66 1.23 4.10 26.55
N ASP A 67 2.41 3.49 26.58
CA ASP A 67 3.65 4.26 26.54
C ASP A 67 3.76 5.07 25.23
N PRO A 68 4.52 6.18 25.21
CA PRO A 68 4.58 7.06 24.05
C PRO A 68 5.03 6.38 22.75
N ALA A 69 5.92 5.39 22.82
CA ALA A 69 6.44 4.70 21.64
C ALA A 69 5.39 3.76 21.04
N ALA A 70 4.72 2.95 21.88
CA ALA A 70 3.60 2.11 21.47
C ALA A 70 2.45 2.96 20.92
N ARG A 71 2.10 4.06 21.59
CA ARG A 71 1.07 4.98 21.11
C ARG A 71 1.40 5.54 19.73
N ARG A 72 2.65 5.99 19.51
CA ARG A 72 3.11 6.48 18.21
C ARG A 72 2.99 5.41 17.12
N ALA A 73 3.39 4.17 17.41
CA ALA A 73 3.29 3.06 16.46
C ALA A 73 1.83 2.67 16.13
N VAL A 74 0.86 2.95 17.02
CA VAL A 74 -0.56 2.73 16.74
C VAL A 74 -1.17 3.85 15.90
N VAL A 75 -0.83 5.12 16.17
CA VAL A 75 -1.38 6.26 15.40
C VAL A 75 -0.72 6.41 14.02
N ASP A 76 0.52 5.98 13.87
CA ASP A 76 1.28 6.05 12.62
C ASP A 76 2.07 4.74 12.38
N PRO A 77 1.38 3.63 12.05
CA PRO A 77 2.02 2.32 11.86
C PRO A 77 2.91 2.25 10.61
N LEU A 78 2.97 3.30 9.80
CA LEU A 78 3.85 3.43 8.64
C LEU A 78 5.05 4.36 8.90
N GLY A 79 5.14 4.99 10.08
CA GLY A 79 6.22 5.91 10.43
C GLY A 79 6.33 7.11 9.47
N ARG A 80 5.20 7.65 9.02
CA ARG A 80 5.08 8.80 8.10
C ARG A 80 5.29 10.16 8.79
N LEU A 81 5.21 10.19 10.12
CA LEU A 81 5.52 11.34 10.98
C LEU A 81 7.01 11.42 11.35
N ALA A 82 7.80 10.39 11.03
CA ALA A 82 9.24 10.52 11.12
C ALA A 82 9.69 11.59 10.09
N PRO A 83 10.63 12.48 10.44
CA PRO A 83 11.14 13.45 9.48
C PRO A 83 11.58 12.70 8.22
N SER A 84 11.05 13.12 7.07
CA SER A 84 11.68 12.75 5.79
C SER A 84 13.10 13.31 5.85
N GLY A 85 14.11 12.52 5.50
CA GLY A 85 15.51 12.94 5.60
C GLY A 85 15.75 14.33 4.99
N GLY A 86 16.74 15.05 5.52
CA GLY A 86 17.08 16.41 5.09
C GLY A 86 17.38 16.55 3.58
N HIS A 87 17.59 17.79 3.13
CA HIS A 87 17.71 18.23 1.73
C HIS A 87 18.72 17.50 0.83
N ASP A 88 19.50 16.56 1.34
CA ASP A 88 20.40 15.75 0.52
C ASP A 88 19.62 14.71 -0.29
N ASP A 89 19.92 14.61 -1.58
CA ASP A 89 19.19 13.72 -2.50
C ASP A 89 19.36 12.22 -2.22
N ALA A 90 20.24 11.86 -1.28
CA ALA A 90 20.59 10.49 -0.94
C ALA A 90 19.36 9.65 -0.52
N PRO A 91 19.13 8.49 -1.15
CA PRO A 91 18.09 7.57 -0.73
C PRO A 91 18.31 7.07 0.69
N ARG A 92 17.24 6.96 1.48
CA ARG A 92 17.30 6.43 2.86
C ARG A 92 16.50 5.14 2.96
N VAL A 93 17.04 4.17 3.69
CA VAL A 93 16.38 2.88 3.94
C VAL A 93 16.31 2.67 5.45
N ARG A 94 15.11 2.41 5.98
CA ARG A 94 14.90 2.10 7.40
C ARG A 94 14.01 0.88 7.56
N ALA A 95 14.21 0.11 8.63
CA ALA A 95 13.28 -0.97 8.96
C ALA A 95 11.91 -0.40 9.34
N LEU A 96 10.84 -1.04 8.89
CA LEU A 96 9.51 -0.82 9.44
C LEU A 96 9.21 -1.92 10.45
N GLU A 97 8.82 -1.54 11.66
CA GLU A 97 8.56 -2.46 12.75
C GLU A 97 7.14 -2.34 13.29
N LEU A 98 6.55 -3.47 13.65
CA LEU A 98 5.28 -3.59 14.34
C LEU A 98 5.54 -4.34 15.66
N GLY A 99 5.35 -3.67 16.79
CA GLY A 99 5.63 -4.28 18.10
C GLY A 99 7.07 -4.79 18.24
N GLY A 100 8.04 -4.03 17.71
CA GLY A 100 9.47 -4.35 17.68
C GLY A 100 9.90 -5.39 16.64
N ALA A 101 8.96 -6.09 16.00
CA ALA A 101 9.29 -7.05 14.95
C ALA A 101 9.22 -6.38 13.58
N ARG A 102 10.20 -6.67 12.72
CA ARG A 102 10.22 -6.18 11.35
C ARG A 102 8.97 -6.64 10.60
N ALA A 103 8.26 -5.69 9.98
CA ALA A 103 7.07 -5.93 9.17
C ALA A 103 7.46 -6.56 7.83
N ARG A 104 7.90 -7.81 7.84
CA ARG A 104 8.33 -8.56 6.64
C ARG A 104 7.22 -9.49 6.16
N GLN A 105 7.12 -9.69 4.84
CA GLN A 105 6.30 -10.75 4.27
C GLN A 105 6.75 -12.13 4.80
N THR A 106 5.81 -13.05 4.88
CA THR A 106 6.04 -14.41 5.39
C THR A 106 6.80 -15.27 4.37
N ASP A 107 6.35 -15.22 3.10
CA ASP A 107 6.90 -15.96 1.97
C ASP A 107 6.76 -15.16 0.66
N GLY A 108 7.36 -15.67 -0.42
CA GLY A 108 7.42 -15.01 -1.73
C GLY A 108 6.07 -14.75 -2.43
N THR A 109 4.96 -15.20 -1.86
CA THR A 109 3.60 -14.99 -2.37
C THR A 109 2.72 -14.15 -1.43
N THR A 110 3.30 -13.60 -0.37
CA THR A 110 2.59 -12.80 0.65
C THR A 110 2.92 -11.31 0.61
N CYS A 111 3.67 -10.84 -0.39
CA CYS A 111 3.97 -9.42 -0.61
C CYS A 111 2.70 -8.55 -0.62
N CYS A 112 1.70 -8.94 -1.41
CA CYS A 112 0.42 -8.25 -1.47
C CYS A 112 -0.31 -8.26 -0.12
N SER A 113 -0.30 -9.39 0.60
CA SER A 113 -0.96 -9.50 1.89
C SER A 113 -0.30 -8.64 2.98
N ALA A 114 1.03 -8.53 2.95
CA ALA A 114 1.77 -7.64 3.83
C ALA A 114 1.42 -6.17 3.55
N VAL A 115 1.43 -5.78 2.27
CA VAL A 115 1.04 -4.44 1.81
C VAL A 115 -0.39 -4.09 2.21
N LEU A 116 -1.36 -4.96 1.93
CA LEU A 116 -2.77 -4.72 2.27
C LEU A 116 -3.02 -4.74 3.78
N GLY A 117 -2.26 -5.55 4.53
CA GLY A 117 -2.31 -5.56 5.99
C GLY A 117 -1.85 -4.22 6.59
N LEU A 118 -0.76 -3.65 6.08
CA LEU A 118 -0.27 -2.34 6.50
C LEU A 118 -1.13 -1.18 6.00
N LEU A 119 -1.66 -1.25 4.77
CA LEU A 119 -2.64 -0.29 4.25
C LEU A 119 -3.86 -0.22 5.18
N ALA A 120 -4.38 -1.38 5.59
CA ALA A 120 -5.46 -1.50 6.54
C ALA A 120 -5.10 -0.92 7.90
N ALA A 121 -3.95 -1.30 8.46
CA ALA A 121 -3.51 -0.79 9.77
C ALA A 121 -3.35 0.73 9.77
N ALA A 122 -2.85 1.31 8.67
CA ALA A 122 -2.69 2.76 8.52
C ALA A 122 -4.02 3.54 8.50
N GLY A 123 -5.14 2.87 8.21
CA GLY A 123 -6.47 3.47 8.23
C GLY A 123 -7.41 2.86 9.29
N ASP A 124 -6.90 1.98 10.15
CA ASP A 124 -7.66 1.30 11.21
C ASP A 124 -6.77 1.16 12.45
N PRO A 125 -6.84 2.13 13.38
CA PRO A 125 -6.04 2.11 14.60
C PRO A 125 -6.38 0.97 15.58
N VAL A 126 -7.54 0.32 15.43
CA VAL A 126 -7.86 -0.89 16.20
C VAL A 126 -7.00 -2.06 15.71
N LEU A 127 -6.85 -2.19 14.39
CA LEU A 127 -5.93 -3.17 13.81
C LEU A 127 -4.47 -2.83 14.13
N ALA A 128 -4.08 -1.56 14.05
CA ALA A 128 -2.73 -1.12 14.39
C ALA A 128 -2.39 -1.40 15.86
N LEU A 129 -3.34 -1.18 16.78
CA LEU A 129 -3.21 -1.54 18.20
C LEU A 129 -2.91 -3.03 18.37
N TRP A 130 -3.71 -3.88 17.74
CA TRP A 130 -3.52 -5.34 17.83
C TRP A 130 -2.20 -5.79 17.25
N LEU A 131 -1.76 -5.25 16.09
CA LEU A 131 -0.48 -5.60 15.50
C LEU A 131 0.69 -5.20 16.42
N THR A 132 0.66 -3.97 16.93
CA THR A 132 1.74 -3.41 17.75
C THR A 132 1.83 -4.03 19.13
N THR A 133 0.70 -4.27 19.79
CA THR A 133 0.68 -4.62 21.22
C THR A 133 0.05 -5.98 21.54
N GLY A 134 -0.74 -6.54 20.61
CA GLY A 134 -1.61 -7.68 20.85
C GLY A 134 -2.94 -7.33 21.52
N LEU A 135 -3.15 -6.06 21.89
CA LEU A 135 -4.38 -5.61 22.55
C LEU A 135 -5.59 -5.53 21.63
N ARG A 136 -6.76 -5.60 22.26
CA ARG A 136 -8.01 -5.08 21.72
C ARG A 136 -8.39 -3.81 22.51
N PRO A 137 -9.16 -2.88 21.93
CA PRO A 137 -9.68 -1.71 22.64
C PRO A 137 -10.35 -2.10 23.96
N GLY A 138 -9.99 -1.43 25.05
CA GLY A 138 -10.48 -1.75 26.40
C GLY A 138 -9.79 -2.92 27.10
N GLY A 139 -8.83 -3.58 26.44
CA GLY A 139 -7.97 -4.58 27.06
C GLY A 139 -6.95 -3.96 28.02
N THR A 140 -6.49 -4.76 28.99
CA THR A 140 -5.43 -4.38 29.92
C THR A 140 -4.06 -4.54 29.27
N THR A 141 -3.15 -3.60 29.51
CA THR A 141 -1.80 -3.58 28.92
C THR A 141 -1.09 -4.92 29.18
N PRO A 142 -0.81 -5.73 28.14
CA PRO A 142 -0.09 -6.96 28.30
C PRO A 142 1.38 -6.64 28.57
N PRO A 143 2.16 -7.57 29.13
CA PRO A 143 3.61 -7.45 29.10
C PRO A 143 4.08 -7.21 27.65
N ARG A 144 5.19 -6.47 27.51
CA ARG A 144 5.74 -6.09 26.20
C ARG A 144 5.79 -7.33 25.29
N SER A 145 5.10 -7.28 24.16
CA SER A 145 5.03 -8.41 23.22
C SER A 145 6.44 -8.83 22.82
N THR A 146 6.69 -10.13 22.78
CA THR A 146 7.95 -10.65 22.25
C THR A 146 7.99 -10.49 20.73
N LEU A 147 9.20 -10.45 20.16
CA LEU A 147 9.38 -10.38 18.70
C LEU A 147 8.65 -11.52 17.97
N ALA A 148 8.63 -12.73 18.56
CA ALA A 148 7.94 -13.89 18.01
C ALA A 148 6.41 -13.69 17.98
N GLN A 149 5.82 -13.12 19.03
CA GLN A 149 4.39 -12.83 19.09
C GLN A 149 3.98 -11.77 18.06
N SER A 150 4.76 -10.68 17.95
CA SER A 150 4.52 -9.63 16.94
C SER A 150 4.63 -10.18 15.52
N THR A 151 5.64 -11.01 15.25
CA THR A 151 5.79 -11.72 13.96
C THR A 151 4.60 -12.64 13.68
N ALA A 152 4.14 -13.40 14.67
CA ALA A 152 3.01 -14.32 14.51
C ALA A 152 1.70 -13.58 14.18
N ARG A 153 1.43 -12.44 14.81
CA ARG A 153 0.25 -11.61 14.51
C ARG A 153 0.28 -11.10 13.07
N PHE A 154 1.41 -10.57 12.61
CA PHE A 154 1.52 -10.08 11.25
C PHE A 154 1.41 -11.22 10.21
N ARG A 155 2.00 -12.38 10.48
CA ARG A 155 1.82 -13.59 9.67
C ARG A 155 0.35 -14.02 9.60
N ALA A 156 -0.35 -14.06 10.72
CA ALA A 156 -1.77 -14.43 10.76
C ALA A 156 -2.65 -13.48 9.93
N LEU A 157 -2.38 -12.17 10.01
CA LEU A 157 -3.02 -11.18 9.16
C LEU A 157 -2.75 -11.43 7.68
N GLN A 158 -1.49 -11.67 7.30
CA GLN A 158 -1.12 -11.94 5.91
C GLN A 158 -1.85 -13.17 5.33
N GLN A 159 -1.96 -14.24 6.11
CA GLN A 159 -2.68 -15.44 5.69
C GLN A 159 -4.18 -15.19 5.53
N ALA A 160 -4.80 -14.45 6.46
CA ALA A 160 -6.22 -14.09 6.38
C ALA A 160 -6.50 -13.20 5.15
N VAL A 161 -5.64 -12.21 4.89
CA VAL A 161 -5.73 -11.35 3.71
C VAL A 161 -5.56 -12.17 2.42
N LYS A 162 -4.55 -13.06 2.35
CA LYS A 162 -4.30 -13.90 1.17
C LYS A 162 -5.52 -14.76 0.82
N ARG A 163 -6.14 -15.39 1.82
CA ARG A 163 -7.38 -16.16 1.62
C ARG A 163 -8.49 -15.29 1.04
N ARG A 164 -8.67 -14.08 1.57
CA ARG A 164 -9.75 -13.17 1.14
C ARG A 164 -9.52 -12.59 -0.26
N THR A 165 -8.29 -12.21 -0.59
CA THR A 165 -7.94 -11.65 -1.91
C THR A 165 -8.01 -12.70 -3.02
N ASN A 166 -7.75 -13.95 -2.70
CA ASN A 166 -7.82 -15.04 -3.67
C ASN A 166 -9.23 -15.65 -3.76
N ALA A 167 -10.05 -15.57 -2.71
CA ALA A 167 -11.43 -16.02 -2.75
C ALA A 167 -12.24 -15.22 -3.78
N ARG A 168 -12.83 -15.92 -4.75
CA ARG A 168 -13.68 -15.34 -5.81
C ARG A 168 -12.96 -14.36 -6.74
N SER A 169 -11.73 -14.68 -7.11
CA SER A 169 -10.93 -13.87 -8.03
C SER A 169 -10.94 -14.41 -9.46
N LEU A 170 -11.58 -15.55 -9.71
CA LEU A 170 -11.92 -16.05 -11.04
C LEU A 170 -13.45 -16.29 -11.09
N GLY A 171 -14.23 -15.25 -10.81
CA GLY A 171 -15.68 -15.38 -10.59
C GLY A 171 -15.97 -16.12 -9.28
N PRO A 172 -16.69 -17.26 -9.28
CA PRO A 172 -16.91 -18.04 -8.06
C PRO A 172 -15.64 -18.81 -7.61
N LEU A 173 -14.66 -19.02 -8.50
CA LEU A 173 -13.47 -19.83 -8.23
C LEU A 173 -12.34 -19.02 -7.57
N PRO A 174 -11.50 -19.67 -6.74
CA PRO A 174 -10.35 -19.02 -6.14
C PRO A 174 -9.21 -18.80 -7.14
N TRP A 175 -8.41 -17.77 -6.91
CA TRP A 175 -7.13 -17.58 -7.60
C TRP A 175 -6.07 -18.56 -7.05
N PRO A 176 -5.26 -19.21 -7.90
CA PRO A 176 -4.21 -20.12 -7.46
C PRO A 176 -3.22 -19.45 -6.50
N ALA A 177 -3.07 -20.00 -5.29
CA ALA A 177 -2.27 -19.38 -4.23
C ALA A 177 -0.77 -19.26 -4.56
N ALA A 178 -0.27 -20.11 -5.46
CA ALA A 178 1.11 -20.09 -5.95
C ALA A 178 1.41 -18.86 -6.84
N LEU A 179 0.37 -18.26 -7.43
CA LEU A 179 0.47 -17.06 -8.27
C LEU A 179 0.32 -15.76 -7.47
N GLY A 180 0.39 -15.82 -6.13
CA GLY A 180 0.20 -14.67 -5.27
C GLY A 180 -1.25 -14.19 -5.25
N THR A 181 -1.46 -12.90 -5.50
CA THR A 181 -2.77 -12.24 -5.47
C THR A 181 -2.95 -11.38 -6.73
N PRO A 182 -4.10 -11.48 -7.42
CA PRO A 182 -4.35 -10.67 -8.60
C PRO A 182 -4.78 -9.22 -8.23
N PRO A 183 -4.50 -8.22 -9.09
CA PRO A 183 -4.81 -6.82 -8.80
C PRO A 183 -6.28 -6.54 -8.43
N TRP A 184 -7.23 -7.12 -9.16
CA TRP A 184 -8.67 -6.94 -8.87
C TRP A 184 -9.11 -7.62 -7.56
N GLY A 185 -8.47 -8.73 -7.19
CA GLY A 185 -8.68 -9.40 -5.89
C GLY A 185 -8.16 -8.55 -4.73
N ALA A 186 -7.01 -7.90 -4.94
CA ALA A 186 -6.45 -6.94 -4.00
C ALA A 186 -7.32 -5.69 -3.87
N ALA A 187 -7.77 -5.09 -4.97
CA ALA A 187 -8.63 -3.91 -4.99
C ALA A 187 -9.91 -4.11 -4.16
N ARG A 188 -10.54 -5.29 -4.30
CA ARG A 188 -11.77 -5.66 -3.57
C ARG A 188 -11.59 -5.73 -2.05
N VAL A 189 -10.38 -6.02 -1.58
CA VAL A 189 -10.08 -6.27 -0.16
C VAL A 189 -9.31 -5.11 0.49
N ALA A 190 -8.68 -4.28 -0.32
CA ALA A 190 -7.98 -3.07 0.13
C ALA A 190 -8.93 -2.18 0.93
N ARG A 191 -8.44 -1.73 2.08
CA ARG A 191 -9.19 -0.86 2.99
C ARG A 191 -8.22 0.12 3.64
N HIS A 192 -8.65 1.35 3.76
CA HIS A 192 -7.95 2.40 4.48
C HIS A 192 -9.01 3.37 5.00
N ALA A 193 -9.39 3.26 6.28
CA ALA A 193 -10.57 3.91 6.82
C ALA A 193 -11.81 3.61 5.96
N ASP A 194 -12.45 4.64 5.42
CA ASP A 194 -13.62 4.59 4.55
C ASP A 194 -13.27 4.53 3.05
N VAL A 195 -11.99 4.44 2.65
CA VAL A 195 -11.60 4.50 1.22
C VAL A 195 -11.86 3.19 0.49
N ARG A 196 -12.49 3.28 -0.69
CA ARG A 196 -12.57 2.19 -1.68
C ARG A 196 -11.44 2.28 -2.69
N PHE A 197 -11.01 1.13 -3.21
CA PHE A 197 -9.92 1.05 -4.17
C PHE A 197 -10.35 0.37 -5.46
N VAL A 198 -9.74 0.79 -6.57
CA VAL A 198 -9.86 0.18 -7.90
C VAL A 198 -8.47 -0.02 -8.49
N GLU A 199 -8.30 -1.08 -9.27
CA GLU A 199 -7.07 -1.36 -10.00
C GLU A 199 -7.01 -0.56 -11.31
N ARG A 200 -5.83 -0.03 -11.63
CA ARG A 200 -5.50 0.59 -12.92
C ARG A 200 -4.16 0.07 -13.42
N THR A 201 -4.10 -0.24 -14.70
CA THR A 201 -2.86 -0.61 -15.40
C THR A 201 -1.98 0.61 -15.57
N VAL A 202 -0.70 0.50 -15.27
CA VAL A 202 0.30 1.52 -15.59
C VAL A 202 0.81 1.24 -16.99
N ALA A 203 0.66 2.23 -17.85
CA ALA A 203 1.18 2.24 -19.20
C ALA A 203 2.72 2.16 -19.21
N GLY A 204 3.33 1.25 -20.01
CA GLY A 204 4.71 1.41 -20.46
C GLY A 204 4.82 2.48 -21.55
N GLY A 205 5.78 3.40 -21.46
CA GLY A 205 5.95 4.46 -22.45
C GLY A 205 6.92 5.55 -22.00
N GLU A 206 7.30 6.41 -22.94
CA GLU A 206 8.31 7.48 -22.78
C GLU A 206 7.84 8.69 -21.95
N ASP A 207 6.68 8.60 -21.30
CA ASP A 207 6.20 9.65 -20.41
C ASP A 207 7.19 9.82 -19.26
N ALA A 208 7.96 10.91 -19.30
CA ALA A 208 8.99 11.25 -18.32
C ALA A 208 8.46 11.39 -16.88
N ASP A 209 7.15 11.39 -16.69
CA ASP A 209 6.50 11.46 -15.37
C ASP A 209 5.92 10.09 -14.90
N GLY A 210 6.14 9.01 -15.65
CA GLY A 210 5.63 7.66 -15.35
C GLY A 210 4.13 7.46 -15.61
N GLY A 211 3.52 8.36 -16.37
CA GLY A 211 2.13 8.27 -16.82
C GLY A 211 1.08 8.68 -15.78
N PRO A 212 -0.18 8.83 -16.22
CA PRO A 212 -1.21 9.49 -15.41
C PRO A 212 -1.67 8.63 -14.20
N VAL A 213 -1.52 7.31 -14.26
CA VAL A 213 -1.80 6.40 -13.11
C VAL A 213 -0.78 6.57 -12.00
N LEU A 214 0.52 6.65 -12.31
CA LEU A 214 1.54 6.85 -11.29
C LEU A 214 1.42 8.25 -10.68
N ARG A 215 1.10 9.27 -11.49
CA ARG A 215 0.78 10.61 -10.99
C ARG A 215 -0.40 10.60 -10.02
N ALA A 216 -1.48 9.90 -10.36
CA ALA A 216 -2.63 9.73 -9.47
C ALA A 216 -2.27 9.01 -8.16
N ALA A 217 -1.38 8.01 -8.22
CA ALA A 217 -0.86 7.32 -7.04
C ALA A 217 -0.07 8.27 -6.12
N LEU A 218 0.82 9.09 -6.69
CA LEU A 218 1.58 10.11 -5.95
C LEU A 218 0.65 11.15 -5.32
N VAL A 219 -0.37 11.62 -6.04
CA VAL A 219 -1.37 12.56 -5.50
C VAL A 219 -2.14 11.93 -4.34
N ALA A 220 -2.59 10.69 -4.46
CA ALA A 220 -3.29 9.98 -3.38
C ALA A 220 -2.40 9.84 -2.13
N ALA A 221 -1.14 9.44 -2.32
CA ALA A 221 -0.18 9.29 -1.22
C ALA A 221 0.17 10.64 -0.56
N ALA A 222 0.26 11.73 -1.33
CA ALA A 222 0.45 13.09 -0.81
C ALA A 222 -0.76 13.56 0.00
N ARG A 223 -1.97 13.08 -0.32
CA ARG A 223 -3.21 13.36 0.43
C ARG A 223 -3.43 12.39 1.60
N GLY A 224 -2.44 11.56 1.92
CA GLY A 224 -2.44 10.70 3.09
C GLY A 224 -3.00 9.29 2.87
N VAL A 225 -3.43 8.94 1.65
CA VAL A 225 -3.92 7.59 1.34
C VAL A 225 -2.81 6.75 0.68
N PRO A 226 -2.25 5.74 1.36
CA PRO A 226 -1.22 4.88 0.78
C PRO A 226 -1.73 4.10 -0.43
N VAL A 227 -0.86 3.87 -1.41
CA VAL A 227 -1.22 3.24 -2.70
C VAL A 227 -0.41 1.97 -2.93
N PRO A 228 -1.05 0.79 -2.95
CA PRO A 228 -0.42 -0.44 -3.40
C PRO A 228 0.01 -0.34 -4.87
N LEU A 229 1.27 -0.65 -5.13
CA LEU A 229 1.87 -0.67 -6.47
C LEU A 229 2.31 -2.09 -6.78
N PHE A 230 1.77 -2.66 -7.84
CA PHE A 230 2.21 -3.94 -8.38
C PHE A 230 3.41 -3.69 -9.29
N THR A 231 4.45 -4.50 -9.12
CA THR A 231 5.71 -4.39 -9.86
C THR A 231 6.03 -5.68 -10.60
N GLY A 232 6.70 -5.55 -11.74
CA GLY A 232 6.99 -6.65 -12.64
C GLY A 232 8.06 -6.29 -13.67
N GLY A 233 8.39 -7.27 -14.52
CA GLY A 233 9.38 -7.14 -15.59
C GLY A 233 8.75 -7.00 -16.98
N ASP A 234 9.60 -7.02 -17.99
CA ASP A 234 9.22 -6.96 -19.42
C ASP A 234 9.19 -8.36 -20.05
N LEU A 235 8.48 -8.51 -21.17
CA LEU A 235 8.35 -9.78 -21.89
C LEU A 235 9.70 -10.36 -22.37
N ALA A 236 10.73 -9.53 -22.58
CA ALA A 236 12.09 -9.98 -22.89
C ALA A 236 12.69 -10.92 -21.83
N HIS A 237 12.22 -10.85 -20.57
CA HIS A 237 12.66 -11.73 -19.48
C HIS A 237 11.76 -12.96 -19.31
N GLY A 238 10.85 -13.20 -20.28
CA GLY A 238 9.93 -14.33 -20.34
C GLY A 238 8.49 -13.96 -19.93
N ILE A 239 7.50 -14.65 -20.52
CA ILE A 239 6.06 -14.40 -20.31
C ILE A 239 5.68 -14.43 -18.82
N ALA A 240 6.33 -15.30 -18.03
CA ALA A 240 6.12 -15.42 -16.59
C ALA A 240 6.55 -14.17 -15.79
N THR A 241 7.37 -13.28 -16.36
CA THR A 241 7.85 -12.05 -15.70
C THR A 241 7.05 -10.80 -16.06
N ALA A 242 6.20 -10.89 -17.09
CA ALA A 242 5.34 -9.79 -17.56
C ALA A 242 4.04 -9.62 -16.76
N VAL A 243 3.70 -10.61 -15.91
CA VAL A 243 2.60 -10.53 -14.93
C VAL A 243 3.15 -9.90 -13.64
N PRO A 244 2.36 -9.16 -12.83
CA PRO A 244 2.84 -8.65 -11.54
C PRO A 244 3.45 -9.74 -10.68
N ARG A 245 4.68 -9.53 -10.23
CA ARG A 245 5.45 -10.50 -9.44
C ARG A 245 5.57 -10.08 -8.00
N HIS A 246 5.43 -8.79 -7.74
CA HIS A 246 5.65 -8.23 -6.44
C HIS A 246 4.70 -7.04 -6.21
N VAL A 247 4.50 -6.70 -4.94
CA VAL A 247 3.64 -5.58 -4.54
C VAL A 247 4.37 -4.80 -3.46
N VAL A 248 4.48 -3.50 -3.66
CA VAL A 248 5.04 -2.54 -2.71
C VAL A 248 3.96 -1.55 -2.30
N LEU A 249 4.19 -0.77 -1.25
CA LEU A 249 3.24 0.25 -0.80
C LEU A 249 3.87 1.63 -0.91
N LEU A 250 3.35 2.48 -1.77
CA LEU A 250 3.64 3.91 -1.76
C LEU A 250 2.95 4.52 -0.53
N THR A 251 3.72 4.80 0.52
CA THR A 251 3.18 5.17 1.84
C THR A 251 2.93 6.67 1.99
N ARG A 252 3.75 7.48 1.32
CA ARG A 252 3.73 8.95 1.35
C ARG A 252 4.36 9.48 0.08
N ALA A 253 3.88 10.63 -0.37
CA ALA A 253 4.56 11.47 -1.34
C ALA A 253 4.58 12.91 -0.82
N ASP A 254 5.65 13.64 -1.13
CA ASP A 254 5.81 15.05 -0.83
C ASP A 254 6.04 15.80 -2.14
N PRO A 255 5.01 16.48 -2.68
CA PRO A 255 5.13 17.21 -3.94
C PRO A 255 6.13 18.37 -3.88
N GLN A 256 6.31 19.00 -2.72
CA GLN A 256 7.23 20.13 -2.55
C GLN A 256 8.67 19.64 -2.56
N ALA A 257 8.96 18.57 -1.80
CA ALA A 257 10.28 17.95 -1.78
C ALA A 257 10.56 17.06 -3.02
N ARG A 258 9.55 16.78 -3.85
CA ARG A 258 9.60 15.82 -4.97
C ARG A 258 10.10 14.43 -4.55
N ARG A 259 9.75 14.00 -3.34
CA ARG A 259 10.15 12.70 -2.76
C ARG A 259 8.95 11.83 -2.46
N CYS A 260 9.21 10.53 -2.36
CA CYS A 260 8.23 9.56 -1.91
C CYS A 260 8.85 8.50 -1.02
N THR A 261 8.01 7.86 -0.22
CA THR A 261 8.40 6.73 0.64
C THR A 261 7.68 5.46 0.19
N VAL A 262 8.45 4.42 -0.14
CA VAL A 262 7.94 3.11 -0.54
C VAL A 262 8.30 2.05 0.49
N TYR A 263 7.31 1.30 0.96
CA TYR A 263 7.53 0.11 1.77
C TYR A 263 7.73 -1.12 0.87
N GLU A 264 8.86 -1.81 1.05
CA GLU A 264 9.23 -3.03 0.36
C GLU A 264 9.09 -4.23 1.33
N PRO A 265 8.12 -5.15 1.09
CA PRO A 265 7.76 -6.18 2.08
C PRO A 265 8.74 -7.34 2.19
N SER A 266 9.59 -7.62 1.21
CA SER A 266 10.56 -8.74 1.27
C SER A 266 11.68 -8.47 2.28
N SER A 267 12.09 -7.22 2.38
CA SER A 267 13.07 -6.72 3.34
C SER A 267 12.42 -6.14 4.58
N GLY A 268 11.12 -5.80 4.54
CA GLY A 268 10.39 -5.14 5.61
C GLY A 268 10.91 -3.73 5.90
N THR A 269 11.25 -2.98 4.84
CA THR A 269 11.89 -1.67 4.94
C THR A 269 11.13 -0.58 4.19
N LEU A 270 11.31 0.67 4.64
CA LEU A 270 10.85 1.87 3.98
C LEU A 270 12.02 2.52 3.25
N HIS A 271 11.78 2.87 1.98
CA HIS A 271 12.72 3.51 1.09
C HIS A 271 12.25 4.93 0.78
N ASP A 272 13.03 5.93 1.17
CA ASP A 272 12.79 7.33 0.81
C ASP A 272 13.64 7.69 -0.42
N LEU A 273 13.00 8.02 -1.54
CA LEU A 273 13.65 8.25 -2.83
C LEU A 273 12.99 9.42 -3.59
N PRO A 274 13.64 10.00 -4.61
CA PRO A 274 12.99 10.94 -5.51
C PRO A 274 11.77 10.31 -6.17
N ALA A 275 10.65 11.03 -6.28
CA ALA A 275 9.41 10.49 -6.82
C ALA A 275 9.54 10.05 -8.29
N ALA A 276 10.33 10.79 -9.07
CA ALA A 276 10.67 10.44 -10.45
C ALA A 276 11.38 9.08 -10.55
N ALA A 277 12.18 8.69 -9.56
CA ALA A 277 12.93 7.44 -9.64
C ALA A 277 12.03 6.19 -9.71
N LEU A 278 10.74 6.27 -9.34
CA LEU A 278 9.79 5.15 -9.46
C LEU A 278 9.56 4.70 -10.91
N HIS A 279 9.59 5.62 -11.88
CA HIS A 279 9.46 5.25 -13.30
C HIS A 279 10.81 4.90 -13.94
N GLU A 280 11.92 5.25 -13.27
CA GLU A 280 13.29 4.99 -13.74
C GLU A 280 13.95 3.79 -13.09
N ALA A 281 13.21 2.93 -12.39
CA ALA A 281 13.79 1.78 -11.67
C ALA A 281 14.54 0.79 -12.59
N VAL A 282 14.32 0.84 -13.90
CA VAL A 282 15.16 0.15 -14.89
C VAL A 282 16.59 0.71 -14.95
N ARG A 283 16.82 2.00 -14.67
CA ARG A 283 18.15 2.65 -14.67
C ARG A 283 18.68 2.93 -13.26
N VAL A 284 17.80 3.02 -12.26
CA VAL A 284 18.13 3.49 -10.91
C VAL A 284 18.11 2.32 -9.90
N PRO A 285 19.27 1.78 -9.47
CA PRO A 285 19.33 0.57 -8.63
C PRO A 285 18.60 0.68 -7.29
N VAL A 286 18.59 1.88 -6.70
CA VAL A 286 17.91 2.11 -5.42
C VAL A 286 16.38 2.10 -5.56
N ALA A 287 15.86 2.62 -6.67
CA ALA A 287 14.44 2.53 -6.98
C ALA A 287 14.05 1.09 -7.30
N ARG A 288 14.89 0.36 -8.05
CA ARG A 288 14.70 -1.08 -8.27
C ARG A 288 14.60 -1.86 -6.97
N ARG A 289 15.47 -1.57 -5.99
CA ARG A 289 15.39 -2.16 -4.64
C ARG A 289 14.09 -1.80 -3.94
N ALA A 290 13.65 -0.54 -3.99
CA ALA A 290 12.37 -0.10 -3.43
C ALA A 290 11.15 -0.78 -4.08
N LEU A 291 11.27 -1.24 -5.33
CA LEU A 291 10.24 -1.99 -6.08
C LEU A 291 10.36 -3.52 -5.94
N GLY A 292 11.18 -4.02 -4.99
CA GLY A 292 11.37 -5.45 -4.75
C GLY A 292 12.23 -6.15 -5.80
N GLY A 293 13.15 -5.41 -6.43
CA GLY A 293 14.04 -5.92 -7.49
C GLY A 293 13.48 -5.77 -8.90
N TRP A 294 12.25 -5.27 -9.06
CA TRP A 294 11.57 -5.18 -10.35
C TRP A 294 11.78 -3.82 -11.02
N PRO A 295 11.90 -3.80 -12.36
CA PRO A 295 12.20 -2.57 -13.08
C PRO A 295 11.00 -1.63 -13.21
N HIS A 296 9.76 -2.13 -13.10
CA HIS A 296 8.56 -1.35 -13.47
C HIS A 296 7.42 -1.49 -12.48
N VAL A 297 6.66 -0.41 -12.32
CA VAL A 297 5.30 -0.44 -11.79
C VAL A 297 4.35 -0.77 -12.94
N CYS A 298 3.50 -1.77 -12.78
CA CYS A 298 2.60 -2.27 -13.82
C CYS A 298 1.11 -2.12 -13.44
N TRP A 299 0.75 -2.08 -12.16
CA TRP A 299 -0.59 -1.66 -11.72
C TRP A 299 -0.51 -0.80 -10.45
N ALA A 300 -1.52 0.04 -10.25
CA ALA A 300 -1.77 0.73 -9.00
C ALA A 300 -3.19 0.46 -8.51
N LEU A 301 -3.36 0.37 -7.19
CA LEU A 301 -4.69 0.38 -6.57
C LEU A 301 -5.02 1.80 -6.14
N LEU A 302 -5.78 2.51 -6.96
CA LEU A 302 -6.12 3.91 -6.74
C LEU A 302 -7.39 4.05 -5.87
N PRO A 303 -7.45 5.06 -4.98
CA PRO A 303 -8.69 5.43 -4.29
C PRO A 303 -9.79 5.80 -5.29
N ALA A 304 -11.02 5.36 -5.04
CA ALA A 304 -12.19 5.59 -5.91
C ALA A 304 -13.44 6.05 -5.15
N GLY A 305 -13.23 6.94 -4.17
CA GLY A 305 -14.28 7.45 -3.28
C GLY A 305 -14.44 6.64 -1.99
N ARG A 306 -15.50 6.94 -1.24
CA ARG A 306 -15.72 6.34 0.09
C ARG A 306 -16.70 5.16 0.06
N ALA A 307 -16.56 4.26 1.02
CA ALA A 307 -17.52 3.19 1.29
C ALA A 307 -18.82 3.82 1.80
N GLY A 308 -19.96 3.44 1.22
CA GLY A 308 -21.28 4.00 1.55
C GLY A 308 -21.72 5.17 0.64
N GLU A 309 -20.79 5.85 -0.03
CA GLU A 309 -21.13 6.73 -1.15
C GLU A 309 -21.42 5.84 -2.37
N SER A 310 -22.66 5.77 -2.85
CA SER A 310 -22.95 5.14 -4.14
C SER A 310 -22.02 5.76 -5.18
N ALA A 311 -21.36 4.94 -6.00
CA ALA A 311 -20.75 5.46 -7.22
C ALA A 311 -21.91 6.00 -8.05
N ARG A 312 -22.19 7.31 -7.97
CA ARG A 312 -23.00 7.93 -9.01
C ARG A 312 -22.17 7.72 -10.28
N PRO A 313 -22.66 6.98 -11.28
CA PRO A 313 -22.09 7.16 -12.60
C PRO A 313 -22.28 8.65 -12.89
N ASP A 314 -21.19 9.34 -13.25
CA ASP A 314 -21.28 10.67 -13.82
C ASP A 314 -22.18 10.55 -15.06
N ALA A 315 -23.47 10.85 -14.88
CA ALA A 315 -24.38 11.15 -15.95
C ALA A 315 -23.92 12.50 -16.49
N GLY A 316 -23.37 12.49 -17.70
CA GLY A 316 -22.87 13.73 -18.30
C GLY A 316 -22.05 13.49 -19.56
N TRP A 317 -22.58 12.74 -20.51
CA TRP A 317 -22.28 12.98 -21.91
C TRP A 317 -23.07 14.22 -22.31
N ALA A 318 -22.35 15.32 -22.51
CA ALA A 318 -22.70 16.42 -23.39
C ALA A 318 -21.38 16.92 -24.00
#